data_AF-A0AAV4JQS1-F1
#
_entry.id   AF-A0AAV4JQS1-F1
#
_cell.length_a   1.000
_cell.length_b   1.000
_cell.length_c   1.000
_cell.angle_alpha   90.00
_cell.angle_beta   90.00
_cell.angle_gamma   90.00
#
_symmetry.space_group_name_H-M   'P 1'
#
loop_
_entity.id
_entity.type
_entity.pdbx_description
1 polymer ?
#
loop_
_entity_poly.entity_id
_entity_poly.type
_entity_poly.pdbx_seq_one_letter_code
_entity_poly.pdbx_strand_id
1 'polypeptide(L)'
;MVVAVVVIVAAGVVIIEVVVVVDVMVVVVVIVIAMVVVVVVVVVVVVVVVVVVEVVVVVVVEVMVMVVVVVAAIVIVVVCCSSTGNSSSSSSSSSSSSSSSSSSSSSTCSSSSCSSMIVVRVVAAVLEVVVVVEVEVA
;
A
#
# COMPACT_ATOMS: atom_id res chain seq x y z
N MET A 1 29.63 -54.38 60.62
CA MET A 1 30.29 -53.90 59.38
C MET A 1 29.41 -54.14 58.14
N VAL A 2 28.92 -55.37 57.89
CA VAL A 2 28.08 -55.68 56.71
C VAL A 2 26.82 -54.80 56.58
N VAL A 3 26.04 -54.63 57.66
CA VAL A 3 24.80 -53.82 57.63
C VAL A 3 25.07 -52.37 57.21
N ALA A 4 26.14 -51.76 57.73
CA ALA A 4 26.50 -50.38 57.37
C ALA A 4 26.86 -50.25 55.89
N VAL A 5 27.59 -51.22 55.34
CA VAL A 5 27.93 -51.25 53.91
C VAL A 5 26.67 -51.35 53.04
N VAL A 6 25.73 -52.24 53.40
CA VAL A 6 24.46 -52.40 52.66
C VAL A 6 23.65 -51.10 52.68
N VAL A 7 23.56 -50.42 53.84
CA VAL A 7 22.84 -49.15 53.95
C VAL A 7 23.47 -48.05 53.09
N ILE A 8 24.81 -47.95 53.09
CA ILE A 8 25.52 -46.96 52.27
C ILE A 8 25.28 -47.22 50.78
N VAL A 9 25.37 -48.47 50.33
CA VAL A 9 25.12 -48.84 48.93
C VAL A 9 23.68 -48.53 48.55
N ALA A 10 22.71 -48.91 49.38
CA ALA A 10 21.29 -48.62 49.13
C ALA A 10 21.02 -47.11 49.03
N ALA A 11 21.57 -46.31 49.94
CA ALA A 11 21.46 -44.85 49.87
C ALA A 11 22.09 -44.29 48.59
N GLY A 12 23.26 -44.81 48.19
CA GLY A 12 23.93 -44.41 46.95
C GLY A 12 23.07 -44.69 45.71
N VAL A 13 22.46 -45.87 45.61
CA VAL A 13 21.55 -46.21 44.50
C VAL A 13 20.35 -45.26 44.45
N VAL A 14 19.71 -45.00 45.59
CA VAL A 14 18.56 -44.06 45.66
C VAL A 14 18.96 -42.66 45.21
N ILE A 15 20.12 -42.16 45.62
CA ILE A 15 20.61 -40.83 45.19
C ILE A 15 20.83 -40.81 43.67
N ILE A 16 21.45 -41.84 43.11
CA ILE A 16 21.69 -41.93 41.65
C ILE A 16 20.36 -41.94 40.89
N GLU A 17 19.38 -42.73 41.33
CA GLU A 17 18.06 -42.78 40.71
C GLU A 17 17.38 -41.40 40.72
N VAL A 18 17.41 -40.71 41.87
CA VAL A 18 16.83 -39.35 41.99
C VAL A 18 17.54 -38.37 41.04
N VAL A 19 18.88 -38.40 40.97
CA VAL A 19 19.64 -37.53 40.06
C VAL A 19 19.27 -37.79 38.61
N VAL A 20 19.17 -39.06 38.20
CA VAL A 20 18.77 -39.43 36.83
C VAL A 20 17.35 -38.93 36.53
N VAL A 21 16.40 -39.08 37.46
CA VAL A 21 15.04 -38.57 37.27
C VAL A 21 15.02 -37.05 37.11
N VAL A 22 15.78 -36.32 37.95
CA VAL A 22 15.89 -34.87 37.86
C VAL A 22 16.50 -34.43 36.53
N ASP A 23 17.57 -35.09 36.08
CA ASP A 23 18.22 -34.79 34.80
C ASP A 23 17.26 -35.00 33.63
N VAL A 24 16.54 -36.13 33.60
CA VAL A 24 15.50 -36.40 32.59
C VAL A 24 14.40 -35.33 32.61
N MET A 25 13.94 -34.90 33.79
CA MET A 25 12.95 -33.82 33.89
C MET A 25 13.48 -32.49 33.33
N VAL A 26 14.73 -32.14 33.62
CA VAL A 26 15.36 -30.93 33.07
C VAL A 26 15.45 -31.02 31.55
N VAL A 27 15.90 -32.16 31.00
CA VAL A 27 15.97 -32.38 29.55
C VAL A 27 14.59 -32.23 28.89
N VAL A 28 13.55 -32.82 29.48
CA VAL A 28 12.17 -32.69 28.98
C VAL A 28 11.73 -31.23 28.97
N VAL A 29 11.97 -30.49 30.06
CA VAL A 29 11.62 -29.06 30.14
C VAL A 29 12.35 -28.25 29.07
N VAL A 30 13.64 -28.50 28.86
CA VAL A 30 14.44 -27.82 27.82
C VAL A 30 13.88 -28.11 26.42
N ILE A 31 13.51 -29.36 26.13
CA ILE A 31 12.91 -29.74 24.84
C ILE A 31 11.57 -29.01 24.65
N VAL A 32 10.72 -28.95 25.68
CA VAL A 32 9.44 -28.23 25.61
C VAL A 32 9.65 -26.74 25.34
N ILE A 33 10.59 -26.10 26.05
CA ILE A 33 10.92 -24.68 25.82
C ILE A 33 11.42 -24.48 24.38
N ALA A 34 12.31 -25.34 23.89
CA ALA A 34 12.82 -25.27 22.54
C ALA A 34 11.69 -25.40 21.49
N MET A 35 10.77 -26.34 21.68
CA MET A 35 9.58 -26.49 20.83
C MET A 35 8.71 -25.23 20.83
N VAL A 36 8.46 -24.64 22.01
CA VAL A 36 7.68 -23.39 22.12
C VAL A 36 8.36 -22.25 21.37
N VAL A 37 9.68 -22.09 21.52
CA VAL A 37 10.46 -21.06 20.80
C VAL A 37 10.34 -21.25 19.29
N VAL A 38 10.48 -22.48 18.79
CA VAL A 38 10.32 -22.77 17.36
C VAL A 38 8.92 -22.38 16.87
N VAL A 39 7.87 -22.73 17.61
CA VAL A 39 6.49 -22.36 17.27
C VAL A 39 6.33 -20.84 17.22
N VAL A 40 6.87 -20.11 18.20
CA VAL A 40 6.81 -18.64 18.22
C VAL A 40 7.51 -18.05 16.99
N VAL A 41 8.70 -18.55 16.66
CA VAL A 41 9.44 -18.09 15.46
C VAL A 41 8.63 -18.34 14.19
N VAL A 42 8.02 -19.53 14.04
CA VAL A 42 7.16 -19.83 12.88
C VAL A 42 5.98 -18.88 12.80
N VAL A 43 5.31 -18.59 13.93
CA VAL A 43 4.19 -17.64 13.97
C VAL A 43 4.64 -16.24 13.53
N VAL A 44 5.79 -15.76 14.04
CA VAL A 44 6.34 -14.45 13.65
C VAL A 44 6.64 -14.41 12.14
N VAL A 45 7.24 -15.46 11.58
CA VAL A 45 7.51 -15.56 10.14
C VAL A 45 6.22 -15.49 9.33
N VAL A 46 5.17 -16.23 9.75
CA VAL A 46 3.86 -16.18 9.08
C VAL A 46 3.27 -14.78 9.11
N VAL A 47 3.30 -14.10 10.26
CA VAL A 47 2.81 -12.72 10.39
C VAL A 47 3.56 -11.78 9.45
N VAL A 48 4.89 -11.87 9.39
CA VAL A 48 5.70 -11.06 8.48
C VAL A 48 5.32 -11.32 7.02
N VAL A 49 5.13 -12.58 6.62
CA VAL A 49 4.70 -12.92 5.25
C VAL A 49 3.33 -12.33 4.94
N VAL A 50 2.37 -12.41 5.87
CA VAL A 50 1.03 -11.82 5.69
C VAL A 50 1.13 -10.31 5.48
N VAL A 51 1.90 -9.61 6.32
CA VAL A 51 2.10 -8.16 6.18
C VAL A 51 2.73 -7.81 4.83
N VAL A 52 3.75 -8.56 4.38
CA VAL A 52 4.37 -8.35 3.06
C VAL A 52 3.35 -8.55 1.93
N VAL A 53 2.51 -9.59 2.01
CA VAL A 53 1.46 -9.83 1.01
C VAL A 53 0.44 -8.69 0.98
N GLU A 54 0.00 -8.20 2.14
CA GLU A 54 -0.91 -7.05 2.22
C GLU A 54 -0.30 -5.80 1.57
N VAL A 55 0.96 -5.49 1.87
CA VAL A 55 1.68 -4.36 1.26
C VAL A 55 1.75 -4.52 -0.26
N VAL A 56 2.08 -5.71 -0.77
CA VAL A 56 2.10 -5.97 -2.23
C VAL A 56 0.72 -5.77 -2.86
N VAL A 57 -0.36 -6.23 -2.20
CA VAL A 57 -1.73 -6.03 -2.69
C VAL A 57 -2.07 -4.55 -2.76
N VAL A 58 -1.74 -3.77 -1.73
CA VAL A 58 -1.97 -2.32 -1.71
C VAL A 58 -1.25 -1.63 -2.87
N VAL A 59 0.03 -1.94 -3.08
CA VAL A 59 0.82 -1.38 -4.20
C VAL A 59 0.21 -1.74 -5.56
N VAL A 60 -0.25 -2.98 -5.75
CA VAL A 60 -0.89 -3.39 -7.01
C VAL A 60 -2.19 -2.63 -7.25
N VAL A 61 -3.01 -2.46 -6.21
CA VAL A 61 -4.26 -1.68 -6.31
C VAL A 61 -3.97 -0.23 -6.67
N GLU A 62 -2.97 0.38 -6.05
CA GLU A 62 -2.54 1.74 -6.32
C GLU A 62 -2.10 1.93 -7.78
N VAL A 63 -1.24 1.02 -8.28
CA VAL A 63 -0.81 1.04 -9.69
C VAL A 63 -2.01 0.92 -10.63
N MET A 64 -2.98 0.04 -10.32
CA MET A 64 -4.20 -0.09 -11.12
C MET A 64 -5.01 1.21 -11.13
N VAL A 65 -5.17 1.87 -9.98
CA VAL A 65 -5.85 3.18 -9.89
C VAL A 65 -5.12 4.23 -10.73
N MET A 66 -3.79 4.32 -10.64
CA MET A 66 -3.00 5.25 -11.43
C MET A 66 -3.19 5.01 -12.94
N VAL A 67 -3.15 3.75 -13.38
CA VAL A 67 -3.39 3.40 -14.79
C VAL A 67 -4.79 3.84 -15.24
N VAL A 68 -5.82 3.58 -14.43
CA VAL A 68 -7.20 3.99 -14.73
C VAL A 68 -7.30 5.52 -14.86
N VAL A 69 -6.66 6.27 -13.95
CA VAL A 69 -6.63 7.73 -13.98
C VAL A 69 -5.95 8.25 -15.25
N VAL A 70 -4.80 7.68 -15.63
CA VAL A 70 -4.09 8.05 -16.87
C VAL A 70 -4.95 7.77 -18.10
N VAL A 71 -5.58 6.60 -18.17
CA VAL A 71 -6.48 6.26 -19.29
C VAL A 71 -7.66 7.23 -19.36
N ALA A 72 -8.28 7.55 -18.22
CA ALA A 72 -9.38 8.51 -18.17
C ALA A 72 -8.93 9.91 -18.64
N ALA A 73 -7.75 10.36 -18.22
CA ALA A 73 -7.19 11.64 -18.67
C ALA A 73 -6.97 11.65 -20.20
N ILE A 74 -6.42 10.57 -20.78
CA ILE A 74 -6.24 10.44 -22.23
C ILE A 74 -7.60 10.51 -22.96
N VAL A 75 -8.61 9.77 -22.47
CA VAL A 75 -9.95 9.78 -23.06
C VAL A 75 -10.54 11.19 -23.06
N ILE A 76 -10.42 11.92 -21.95
CA ILE A 76 -10.91 13.30 -21.84
C ILE A 76 -10.20 14.19 -22.88
N VAL A 77 -8.87 14.10 -23.00
CA VAL A 77 -8.10 14.87 -23.98
C VAL A 77 -8.57 14.58 -25.39
N VAL A 78 -8.75 13.30 -25.76
CA VAL A 78 -9.21 12.90 -27.10
C VAL A 78 -10.60 13.46 -27.41
N VAL A 79 -11.54 13.37 -26.46
CA VAL A 79 -12.90 13.89 -26.63
C VAL A 79 -12.91 15.41 -26.79
N CYS A 80 -12.12 16.13 -25.98
CA CYS A 80 -11.99 17.58 -26.08
C CYS A 80 -11.39 18.04 -27.41
N CYS A 81 -10.34 17.37 -27.91
CA CYS A 81 -9.71 17.70 -29.20
C CYS A 81 -10.64 17.44 -30.39
N SER A 82 -11.53 16.44 -30.29
CA SER A 82 -12.46 16.10 -31.37
C SER A 82 -13.58 17.13 -31.57
N SER A 83 -13.83 17.97 -30.57
CA SER A 83 -14.94 18.94 -30.60
C SER A 83 -14.60 20.27 -31.30
N THR A 84 -13.33 20.52 -31.61
CA THR A 84 -12.87 21.80 -32.20
C THR A 84 -12.79 21.79 -33.74
N GLY A 85 -13.11 20.66 -34.39
CA GLY A 85 -12.89 20.44 -35.82
C GLY A 85 -13.93 20.99 -36.81
N ASN A 86 -15.00 21.66 -36.36
CA ASN A 86 -16.12 22.03 -37.26
C ASN A 86 -16.18 23.50 -37.71
N SER A 87 -15.20 24.34 -37.38
CA SER A 87 -15.17 25.75 -37.83
C SER A 87 -14.30 25.92 -39.07
N SER A 88 -14.67 25.30 -40.17
CA SER A 88 -14.09 25.56 -41.49
C SER A 88 -15.21 25.67 -42.50
N SER A 89 -15.83 26.85 -42.58
CA SER A 89 -16.36 27.43 -43.83
C SER A 89 -17.03 28.78 -43.55
N SER A 90 -16.53 29.80 -44.26
CA SER A 90 -17.27 30.96 -44.80
C SER A 90 -16.72 32.33 -44.37
N SER A 91 -15.68 32.72 -45.11
CA SER A 91 -15.43 34.02 -45.75
C SER A 91 -16.38 35.21 -45.50
N SER A 92 -15.75 36.39 -45.40
CA SER A 92 -16.14 37.68 -46.02
C SER A 92 -16.70 38.80 -45.13
N SER A 93 -15.86 39.86 -45.00
CA SER A 93 -16.19 41.27 -45.25
C SER A 93 -16.91 42.15 -44.20
N SER A 94 -16.17 43.21 -43.80
CA SER A 94 -16.59 44.62 -43.70
C SER A 94 -17.32 45.18 -42.47
N SER A 95 -16.64 46.15 -41.83
CA SER A 95 -17.09 47.51 -41.44
C SER A 95 -18.02 47.77 -40.23
N SER A 96 -17.47 48.62 -39.33
CA SER A 96 -18.09 49.78 -38.66
C SER A 96 -18.98 49.66 -37.40
N SER A 97 -18.50 50.36 -36.36
CA SER A 97 -19.20 51.29 -35.47
C SER A 97 -20.04 50.82 -34.26
N SER A 98 -19.58 51.29 -33.10
CA SER A 98 -20.33 51.98 -32.03
C SER A 98 -21.11 51.19 -30.95
N SER A 99 -20.62 51.41 -29.72
CA SER A 99 -21.37 51.79 -28.51
C SER A 99 -22.06 50.75 -27.61
N SER A 100 -21.66 50.84 -26.34
CA SER A 100 -22.48 50.77 -25.11
C SER A 100 -22.71 49.43 -24.40
N SER A 101 -22.21 49.44 -23.15
CA SER A 101 -22.85 48.97 -21.92
C SER A 101 -22.78 47.49 -21.52
N SER A 102 -22.59 47.34 -20.20
CA SER A 102 -22.73 46.12 -19.38
C SER A 102 -21.49 45.25 -19.29
N SER A 103 -20.63 45.56 -18.32
CA SER A 103 -19.55 44.70 -17.84
C SER A 103 -20.12 43.50 -17.06
N SER A 104 -20.80 42.61 -17.76
CA SER A 104 -20.89 41.21 -17.35
C SER A 104 -19.62 40.56 -17.87
N SER A 105 -18.69 40.25 -16.98
CA SER A 105 -17.46 39.50 -17.30
C SER A 105 -17.81 38.05 -17.60
N SER A 106 -18.58 37.84 -18.66
CA SER A 106 -18.73 36.59 -19.36
C SER A 106 -17.54 36.50 -20.29
N SER A 107 -16.39 36.10 -19.75
CA SER A 107 -15.23 35.80 -20.57
C SER A 107 -15.51 34.48 -21.30
N THR A 108 -16.17 34.63 -22.45
CA THR A 108 -16.18 33.71 -23.56
C THR A 108 -14.75 33.22 -23.77
N CYS A 109 -14.52 31.96 -23.39
CA CYS A 109 -13.23 31.36 -23.57
C CYS A 109 -13.02 31.19 -25.09
N SER A 110 -12.07 31.97 -25.61
CA SER A 110 -11.51 31.75 -26.94
C SER A 110 -11.11 30.29 -27.03
N SER A 111 -11.50 29.60 -28.10
CA SER A 111 -11.49 28.14 -28.23
C SER A 111 -10.12 27.46 -28.05
N SER A 112 -9.02 28.20 -27.90
CA SER A 112 -7.70 27.70 -27.52
C SER A 112 -7.39 27.77 -26.01
N SER A 113 -8.06 28.65 -25.26
CA SER A 113 -7.90 28.82 -23.80
C SER A 113 -8.79 27.88 -22.98
N CYS A 114 -9.92 27.44 -23.54
CA CYS A 114 -10.80 26.47 -22.87
C CYS A 114 -10.11 25.11 -22.74
N SER A 115 -9.37 24.68 -23.77
CA SER A 115 -8.64 23.41 -23.79
C SER A 115 -7.49 23.39 -22.78
N SER A 116 -6.77 24.51 -22.62
CA SER A 116 -5.67 24.62 -21.66
C SER A 116 -6.17 24.68 -20.21
N MET A 117 -7.31 25.34 -19.93
CA MET A 117 -7.90 25.33 -18.58
C MET A 117 -8.41 23.93 -18.18
N ILE A 118 -9.00 23.16 -19.10
CA ILE A 118 -9.47 21.80 -18.84
C ILE A 118 -8.28 20.87 -18.58
N VAL A 119 -7.24 20.94 -19.42
CA VAL A 119 -6.03 20.13 -19.21
C VAL A 119 -5.37 20.49 -17.88
N VAL A 120 -5.26 21.78 -17.52
CA VAL A 120 -4.69 22.19 -16.23
C VAL A 120 -5.53 21.72 -15.04
N ARG A 121 -6.86 21.76 -15.14
CA ARG A 121 -7.77 21.25 -14.10
C ARG A 121 -7.67 19.73 -13.94
N VAL A 122 -7.59 18.99 -15.05
CA VAL A 122 -7.39 17.53 -15.03
C VAL A 122 -6.03 17.20 -14.45
N VAL A 123 -4.97 17.86 -14.89
CA VAL A 123 -3.61 17.64 -14.35
C VAL A 123 -3.53 17.99 -12.87
N ALA A 124 -4.16 19.08 -12.42
CA ALA A 124 -4.23 19.45 -11.01
C ALA A 124 -5.01 18.41 -10.18
N ALA A 125 -6.13 17.90 -10.69
CA ALA A 125 -6.90 16.84 -10.03
C ALA A 125 -6.12 15.52 -9.98
N VAL A 126 -5.40 15.16 -11.05
CA VAL A 126 -4.52 13.98 -11.07
C VAL A 126 -3.39 14.16 -10.06
N LEU A 127 -2.77 15.34 -9.98
CA LEU A 127 -1.72 15.65 -9.00
C LEU A 127 -2.24 15.55 -7.56
N GLU A 128 -3.41 16.08 -7.26
CA GLU A 128 -4.00 15.91 -5.92
C GLU A 128 -4.23 14.44 -5.57
N VAL A 129 -4.76 13.65 -6.50
CA VAL A 129 -4.95 12.20 -6.27
C VAL A 129 -3.60 11.51 -6.04
N VAL A 130 -2.56 11.85 -6.81
CA VAL A 130 -1.21 11.30 -6.62
C VAL A 130 -0.62 11.69 -5.26
N VAL A 131 -0.79 12.96 -4.83
CA VAL A 131 -0.27 13.43 -3.54
C VAL A 131 -1.01 12.80 -2.36
N VAL A 132 -2.34 12.64 -2.44
CA VAL A 132 -3.12 11.95 -1.40
C VAL A 132 -2.66 10.51 -1.26
N VAL A 133 -2.38 9.84 -2.37
CA VAL A 133 -1.86 8.48 -2.40
C VAL A 133 -0.46 8.40 -1.76
N GLU A 134 0.46 9.31 -2.08
CA GLU A 134 1.80 9.33 -1.42
C GLU A 134 1.71 9.55 0.10
N VAL A 135 0.76 10.35 0.58
CA VAL A 135 0.61 10.66 2.02
C VAL A 135 0.02 9.49 2.80
N GLU A 136 -0.79 8.64 2.17
CA GLU A 136 -1.40 7.49 2.86
C GLU A 136 -0.41 6.32 3.05
N VAL A 137 0.71 6.34 2.31
CA VAL A 137 1.75 5.31 2.33
C VAL A 137 2.98 5.71 3.18
N ALA A 138 3.09 6.97 3.59
CA ALA A 138 4.20 7.53 4.39
C ALA A 138 3.92 7.52 5.91
#